data_AF-A0A7Y2CBZ9-F1
#
_entry.id   AF-A0A7Y2CBZ9-F1
#
_cell.length_a   1.000
_cell.length_b   1.000
_cell.length_c   1.000
_cell.angle_alpha   90.00
_cell.angle_beta   90.00
_cell.angle_gamma   90.00
#
_symmetry.space_group_name_H-M   'P 1'
#
loop_
_entity.id
_entity.type
_entity.pdbx_description
1 polymer ?
#
loop_
_entity_poly.entity_id
_entity_poly.type
_entity_poly.pdbx_seq_one_letter_code
_entity_poly.pdbx_strand_id
1 'polypeptide(L)'
;MNTIVWFGNDLRLTDNPALHRAAKDGTVIPVFIWAPDEEGAWPPGGAHRWWLHHSLSALAADLESAGSGLVVRRGPSEDTLLSLAEETGASRVAWNGRYEPALRKRDAAIEKKLASLGIETVRYQAVTMHDPDQVRTGQDNPYRVFTPFWKKFLSVVTVSESLPRPELAGTSPRAWPEGISIDELSLLPQPDWAGGLRDTWRPGEAGALEVLQSFVDEQISGYDRRRNLPGQDGTSMLSPHLRWGEISPRQVWHYVRGNARKSDGRESYLREIGWREFSYHLLHHFPSTPLEPLNERFSKFPWNDDAEALKLWQNGLTGYPVVDAGMR
;
A
#
# COMPACT_ATOMS: atom_id res chain seq x y z
N MET A 1 27.17 7.97 1.26
CA MET A 1 26.72 6.80 2.05
C MET A 1 26.03 5.82 1.12
N ASN A 2 26.16 4.50 1.32
CA ASN A 2 25.44 3.50 0.52
C ASN A 2 24.18 3.07 1.29
N THR A 3 23.01 3.28 0.68
CA THR A 3 21.72 2.99 1.30
C THR A 3 20.92 2.03 0.45
N ILE A 4 20.53 0.89 1.03
CA ILE A 4 19.49 0.03 0.44
C ILE A 4 18.13 0.67 0.72
N VAL A 5 17.34 0.91 -0.32
CA VAL A 5 15.94 1.33 -0.17
C VAL A 5 15.05 0.13 -0.47
N TRP A 6 14.46 -0.45 0.57
CA TRP A 6 13.64 -1.65 0.46
C TRP A 6 12.16 -1.27 0.25
N PHE A 7 11.65 -1.56 -0.94
CA PHE A 7 10.26 -1.39 -1.32
C PHE A 7 9.38 -2.54 -0.82
N GLY A 8 8.20 -2.18 -0.33
CA GLY A 8 7.09 -3.08 -0.02
C GLY A 8 5.82 -2.61 -0.74
N ASN A 9 4.85 -2.09 0.01
CA ASN A 9 3.57 -1.58 -0.52
C ASN A 9 3.63 -0.07 -0.79
N ASP A 10 4.69 0.38 -1.44
CA ASP A 10 5.05 1.78 -1.70
C ASP A 10 5.74 1.95 -3.05
N LEU A 11 5.21 1.27 -4.07
CA LEU A 11 5.77 1.13 -5.42
C LEU A 11 5.62 2.42 -6.25
N ARG A 12 6.24 3.49 -5.79
CA ARG A 12 6.25 4.82 -6.41
C ARG A 12 7.53 5.59 -6.07
N LEU A 13 7.84 6.58 -6.90
CA LEU A 13 8.96 7.49 -6.66
C LEU A 13 8.49 8.79 -5.99
N THR A 14 7.32 9.32 -6.34
CA THR A 14 6.77 10.54 -5.74
C THR A 14 6.26 10.28 -4.33
N ASP A 15 6.46 11.23 -3.42
CA ASP A 15 6.06 11.12 -2.02
C ASP A 15 6.51 9.82 -1.33
N ASN A 16 7.70 9.31 -1.69
CA ASN A 16 8.34 8.17 -1.05
C ASN A 16 9.46 8.67 -0.12
N PRO A 17 9.23 8.78 1.22
CA PRO A 17 10.23 9.32 2.14
C PRO A 17 11.53 8.52 2.19
N ALA A 18 11.46 7.18 2.18
CA ALA A 18 12.64 6.33 2.19
C ALA A 18 13.55 6.63 0.99
N LEU A 19 12.98 6.62 -0.22
CA LEU A 19 13.72 6.91 -1.45
C LEU A 19 14.20 8.37 -1.49
N HIS A 20 13.32 9.33 -1.16
CA HIS A 20 13.61 10.75 -1.23
C HIS A 20 14.73 11.19 -0.29
N ARG A 21 14.81 10.59 0.91
CA ARG A 21 15.89 10.88 1.86
C ARG A 21 17.18 10.19 1.47
N ALA A 22 17.12 8.92 1.07
CA ALA A 22 18.31 8.18 0.64
C ALA A 22 19.01 8.85 -0.56
N ALA A 23 18.24 9.35 -1.54
CA ALA A 23 18.77 10.05 -2.71
C ALA A 23 19.57 11.33 -2.38
N LYS A 24 19.30 11.97 -1.23
CA LYS A 24 20.05 13.15 -0.77
C LYS A 24 21.35 12.79 -0.06
N ASP A 25 21.46 11.57 0.46
CA ASP A 25 22.55 11.13 1.34
C ASP A 25 23.67 10.38 0.59
N GLY A 26 23.42 9.99 -0.68
CA GLY A 26 24.44 9.45 -1.57
C GLY A 26 23.94 8.32 -2.46
N THR A 27 24.65 7.19 -2.42
CA THR A 27 24.37 6.04 -3.29
C THR A 27 23.13 5.29 -2.80
N VAL A 28 22.22 5.00 -3.72
CA VAL A 28 20.95 4.31 -3.46
C VAL A 28 20.89 3.01 -4.24
N ILE A 29 20.50 1.93 -3.55
CA ILE A 29 20.21 0.63 -4.14
C ILE A 29 18.72 0.32 -3.90
N PRO A 30 17.82 0.63 -4.86
CA PRO A 30 16.42 0.25 -4.79
C PRO A 30 16.26 -1.28 -4.85
N VAL A 31 15.55 -1.86 -3.89
CA VAL A 31 15.40 -3.31 -3.75
C VAL A 31 13.93 -3.66 -3.54
N PHE A 32 13.44 -4.67 -4.25
CA PHE A 32 12.20 -5.39 -3.93
C PHE A 32 12.52 -6.84 -3.58
N ILE A 33 11.96 -7.34 -2.47
CA ILE A 33 12.15 -8.72 -2.01
C ILE A 33 10.80 -9.44 -2.01
N TRP A 34 10.69 -10.49 -2.81
CA TRP A 34 9.53 -11.36 -2.82
C TRP A 34 9.62 -12.42 -1.73
N ALA A 35 8.86 -12.23 -0.65
CA ALA A 35 8.81 -13.09 0.53
C ALA A 35 7.35 -13.32 0.99
N PRO A 36 6.49 -13.96 0.18
CA PRO A 36 5.05 -14.07 0.47
C PRO A 36 4.77 -14.84 1.78
N ASP A 37 5.67 -15.75 2.18
CA ASP A 37 5.55 -16.53 3.41
C ASP A 37 5.68 -15.67 4.68
N GLU A 38 6.16 -14.44 4.57
CA GLU A 38 6.28 -13.49 5.68
C GLU A 38 5.00 -12.69 5.93
N GLU A 39 4.01 -12.73 5.03
CA GLU A 39 2.72 -12.00 5.16
C GLU A 39 1.73 -12.72 6.10
N GLY A 40 2.19 -13.74 6.84
CA GLY A 40 1.39 -14.49 7.80
C GLY A 40 0.30 -15.32 7.13
N ALA A 41 -0.93 -15.23 7.64
CA ALA A 41 -2.07 -15.98 7.10
C ALA A 41 -2.64 -15.40 5.79
N TRP A 42 -2.11 -14.27 5.32
CA TRP A 42 -2.71 -13.48 4.25
C TRP A 42 -1.71 -13.18 3.11
N PRO A 43 -1.05 -14.20 2.54
CA PRO A 43 -0.21 -13.97 1.36
C PRO A 43 -1.05 -13.39 0.20
N PRO A 44 -0.46 -12.58 -0.66
CA PRO A 44 -1.17 -11.98 -1.80
C PRO A 44 -1.75 -13.05 -2.73
N GLY A 45 -3.07 -12.97 -2.95
CA GLY A 45 -3.79 -13.84 -3.88
C GLY A 45 -3.49 -13.56 -5.36
N GLY A 46 -4.14 -14.30 -6.27
CA GLY A 46 -3.86 -14.25 -7.71
C GLY A 46 -3.96 -12.86 -8.35
N ALA A 47 -5.04 -12.11 -8.07
CA ALA A 47 -5.21 -10.76 -8.62
C ALA A 47 -4.19 -9.76 -8.06
N HIS A 48 -3.84 -9.91 -6.78
CA HIS A 48 -2.79 -9.13 -6.13
C HIS A 48 -1.42 -9.38 -6.77
N ARG A 49 -1.10 -10.64 -7.08
CA ARG A 49 0.16 -11.01 -7.75
C ARG A 49 0.20 -10.50 -9.19
N TRP A 50 -0.90 -10.61 -9.93
CA TRP A 50 -1.03 -10.01 -11.26
C TRP A 50 -0.78 -8.50 -11.21
N TRP A 51 -1.41 -7.81 -10.25
CA TRP A 51 -1.23 -6.37 -10.08
C TRP A 51 0.24 -6.04 -9.77
N LEU A 52 0.81 -6.71 -8.77
CA LEU A 52 2.20 -6.53 -8.33
C LEU A 52 3.21 -6.71 -9.47
N HIS A 53 3.01 -7.70 -10.35
CA HIS A 53 3.89 -7.89 -11.52
C HIS A 53 3.98 -6.63 -12.38
N HIS A 54 2.81 -6.05 -12.71
CA HIS A 54 2.74 -4.85 -13.54
C HIS A 54 3.24 -3.61 -12.79
N SER A 55 2.96 -3.50 -11.49
CA SER A 55 3.47 -2.41 -10.64
C SER A 55 5.00 -2.43 -10.54
N LEU A 56 5.61 -3.60 -10.36
CA LEU A 56 7.07 -3.74 -10.33
C LEU A 56 7.69 -3.40 -11.69
N SER A 57 7.05 -3.82 -12.78
CA SER A 57 7.52 -3.51 -14.13
C SER A 57 7.47 -2.00 -14.41
N ALA A 58 6.38 -1.34 -14.00
CA ALA A 58 6.25 0.12 -14.07
C ALA A 58 7.29 0.82 -13.19
N LEU A 59 7.46 0.37 -11.94
CA LEU A 59 8.45 0.92 -11.00
C LEU A 59 9.88 0.79 -11.54
N ALA A 60 10.24 -0.35 -12.13
CA ALA A 60 11.55 -0.58 -12.73
C ALA A 60 11.81 0.42 -13.87
N ALA A 61 10.86 0.59 -14.80
CA ALA A 61 10.95 1.57 -15.87
C ALA A 61 11.05 3.02 -15.35
N ASP A 62 10.29 3.34 -14.30
CA ASP A 62 10.34 4.63 -13.62
C ASP A 62 11.71 4.92 -12.98
N LEU A 63 12.33 3.92 -12.37
CA LEU A 63 13.68 4.02 -11.80
C LEU A 63 14.75 4.15 -12.89
N GLU A 64 14.65 3.37 -13.96
CA GLU A 64 15.58 3.42 -15.10
C GLU A 64 15.55 4.79 -15.78
N SER A 65 14.36 5.34 -16.05
CA SER A 65 14.21 6.67 -16.63
C SER A 65 14.78 7.79 -15.73
N ALA A 66 14.83 7.56 -14.41
CA ALA A 66 15.43 8.46 -13.44
C ALA A 66 16.96 8.26 -13.26
N GLY A 67 17.59 7.35 -14.02
CA GLY A 67 19.02 7.06 -13.94
C GLY A 67 19.42 6.07 -12.84
N SER A 68 18.45 5.28 -12.36
CA SER A 68 18.62 4.22 -11.35
C SER A 68 18.22 2.85 -11.91
N GLY A 69 17.92 1.89 -11.03
CA GLY A 69 17.50 0.55 -11.38
C GLY A 69 16.83 -0.13 -10.19
N LEU A 70 16.13 -1.24 -10.44
CA LEU A 70 15.46 -2.03 -9.40
C LEU A 70 16.14 -3.40 -9.26
N VAL A 71 16.66 -3.68 -8.07
CA VAL A 71 17.17 -5.00 -7.72
C VAL A 71 16.02 -5.84 -7.19
N VAL A 72 15.74 -6.98 -7.84
CA VAL A 72 14.71 -7.91 -7.39
C VAL A 72 15.37 -9.15 -6.78
N ARG A 73 14.86 -9.57 -5.63
CA ARG A 73 15.26 -10.80 -4.90
C ARG A 73 14.04 -11.61 -4.53
N ARG A 74 14.28 -12.88 -4.20
CA ARG A 74 13.30 -13.78 -3.61
C ARG A 74 13.93 -14.51 -2.44
N GLY A 75 13.20 -14.63 -1.34
CA GLY A 75 13.65 -15.33 -0.14
C GLY A 75 13.34 -14.56 1.13
N PRO A 76 13.79 -15.05 2.30
CA PRO A 76 13.61 -14.36 3.58
C PRO A 76 14.21 -12.95 3.52
N SER A 77 13.44 -11.96 3.95
CA SER A 77 13.83 -10.55 3.87
C SER A 77 15.07 -10.25 4.71
N GLU A 78 15.19 -10.85 5.90
CA GLU A 78 16.36 -10.67 6.77
C GLU A 78 17.65 -11.14 6.06
N ASP A 79 17.71 -12.40 5.64
CA ASP A 79 18.89 -12.98 4.97
C ASP A 79 19.24 -12.24 3.69
N THR A 80 18.22 -11.85 2.92
CA THR A 80 18.40 -11.12 1.66
C THR A 80 18.98 -9.72 1.90
N LEU A 81 18.47 -8.97 2.88
CA LEU A 81 19.00 -7.64 3.22
C LEU A 81 20.43 -7.72 3.76
N LEU A 82 20.74 -8.74 4.55
CA LEU A 82 22.09 -9.00 5.05
C LEU A 82 23.07 -9.26 3.92
N SER A 83 22.71 -10.18 3.02
CA SER A 83 23.53 -10.51 1.85
C SER A 83 23.74 -9.29 0.94
N LEU A 84 22.69 -8.49 0.70
CA LEU A 84 22.81 -7.26 -0.09
C LEU A 84 23.68 -6.21 0.59
N ALA A 85 23.59 -6.06 1.91
CA ALA A 85 24.44 -5.12 2.64
C ALA A 85 25.92 -5.50 2.56
N GLU A 86 26.24 -6.80 2.63
CA GLU A 86 27.58 -7.33 2.43
C GLU A 86 28.08 -7.10 0.99
N GLU A 87 27.27 -7.46 -0.01
CA GLU A 87 27.59 -7.33 -1.44
C GLU A 87 27.84 -5.87 -1.87
N THR A 88 27.05 -4.93 -1.34
CA THR A 88 27.05 -3.52 -1.75
C THR A 88 27.84 -2.60 -0.82
N GLY A 89 28.29 -3.10 0.34
CA GLY A 89 28.85 -2.29 1.41
C GLY A 89 27.86 -1.26 1.97
N ALA A 90 26.56 -1.53 1.89
CA ALA A 90 25.54 -0.62 2.40
C ALA A 90 25.63 -0.53 3.93
N SER A 91 25.79 0.69 4.42
CA SER A 91 25.81 0.98 5.87
C SER A 91 24.43 1.36 6.40
N ARG A 92 23.42 1.44 5.52
CA ARG A 92 22.05 1.81 5.87
C ARG A 92 21.02 1.01 5.06
N VAL A 93 19.94 0.62 5.71
CA VAL A 93 18.71 0.11 5.08
C VAL A 93 17.55 1.05 5.45
N ALA A 94 16.85 1.57 4.45
CA ALA A 94 15.71 2.46 4.60
C ALA A 94 14.45 1.88 3.96
N TRP A 95 13.30 1.99 4.64
CA TRP A 95 12.02 1.56 4.10
C TRP A 95 10.86 2.36 4.67
N ASN A 96 9.70 2.24 4.03
CA ASN A 96 8.45 2.77 4.56
C ASN A 96 7.72 1.68 5.36
N GLY A 97 7.41 1.98 6.62
CA GLY A 97 6.81 1.03 7.55
C GLY A 97 5.39 0.61 7.17
N ARG A 98 5.07 -0.66 7.47
CA ARG A 98 3.75 -1.28 7.30
C ARG A 98 3.09 -1.55 8.66
N TYR A 99 1.78 -1.73 8.67
CA TYR A 99 0.99 -1.80 9.91
C TYR A 99 0.51 -3.20 10.28
N GLU A 100 0.57 -4.14 9.34
CA GLU A 100 0.17 -5.52 9.53
C GLU A 100 1.00 -6.19 10.63
N PRO A 101 0.39 -6.89 11.61
CA PRO A 101 1.10 -7.39 12.79
C PRO A 101 2.28 -8.32 12.50
N ALA A 102 2.12 -9.24 11.54
CA ALA A 102 3.20 -10.16 11.15
C ALA A 102 4.41 -9.40 10.59
N LEU A 103 4.15 -8.40 9.75
CA LEU A 103 5.17 -7.57 9.11
C LEU A 103 5.86 -6.65 10.11
N ARG A 104 5.12 -6.05 11.05
CA ARG A 104 5.72 -5.27 12.15
C ARG A 104 6.67 -6.10 13.01
N LYS A 105 6.28 -7.35 13.33
CA LYS A 105 7.12 -8.27 14.10
C LYS A 105 8.39 -8.64 13.32
N ARG A 106 8.25 -8.92 12.03
CA ARG A 106 9.38 -9.18 11.12
C ARG A 106 10.32 -7.99 11.05
N ASP A 107 9.80 -6.79 10.77
CA ASP A 107 10.60 -5.57 10.64
C ASP A 107 11.40 -5.28 11.92
N ALA A 108 10.80 -5.47 13.11
CA ALA A 108 11.50 -5.32 14.38
C ALA A 108 12.64 -6.33 14.58
N ALA A 109 12.48 -7.56 14.08
CA ALA A 109 13.54 -8.57 14.12
C ALA A 109 14.70 -8.19 13.19
N ILE A 110 14.38 -7.75 11.97
CA ILE A 110 15.35 -7.26 10.97
C ILE A 110 16.11 -6.04 11.51
N GLU A 111 15.41 -5.06 12.08
CA GLU A 111 16.01 -3.87 12.72
C GLU A 111 17.05 -4.28 13.77
N LYS A 112 16.70 -5.20 14.67
CA LYS A 112 17.62 -5.71 15.70
C LYS A 112 18.82 -6.43 15.10
N LYS A 113 18.60 -7.24 14.05
CA LYS A 113 19.66 -8.01 13.40
C LYS A 113 20.65 -7.10 12.67
N LEU A 114 20.18 -6.16 11.87
CA LEU A 114 21.01 -5.18 11.15
C LEU A 114 21.81 -4.31 12.12
N ALA A 115 21.18 -3.83 13.20
CA ALA A 115 21.85 -3.05 14.23
C ALA A 115 23.00 -3.81 14.90
N SER A 116 22.86 -5.13 15.12
CA SER A 116 23.92 -5.97 15.69
C SER A 116 25.19 -6.07 14.82
N LEU A 117 25.06 -5.71 13.53
CA LEU A 117 26.15 -5.68 12.55
C LEU A 117 26.61 -4.26 12.22
N GLY A 118 26.10 -3.25 12.93
CA GLY A 118 26.45 -1.84 12.70
C GLY A 118 25.81 -1.24 11.44
N ILE A 119 24.78 -1.89 10.87
CA ILE A 119 24.02 -1.35 9.75
C ILE A 119 22.87 -0.51 10.30
N GLU A 120 22.81 0.77 9.92
CA GLU A 120 21.76 1.69 10.33
C GLU A 120 20.42 1.30 9.67
N THR A 121 19.33 1.32 10.44
CA THR A 121 17.98 1.12 9.90
C THR A 121 17.14 2.37 10.07
N VAL A 122 16.49 2.83 9.01
CA VAL A 122 15.59 3.98 9.05
C VAL A 122 14.23 3.62 8.48
N ARG A 123 13.21 3.68 9.34
CA ARG A 123 11.81 3.40 8.97
C ARG A 123 11.01 4.70 8.93
N TYR A 124 10.34 4.94 7.81
CA TYR A 124 9.52 6.14 7.61
C TYR A 124 8.03 5.83 7.56
N GLN A 125 7.20 6.83 7.81
CA GLN A 125 5.76 6.73 7.65
C GLN A 125 5.33 7.25 6.27
N ALA A 126 4.82 6.35 5.43
CA ALA A 126 4.34 6.71 4.10
C ALA A 126 2.97 6.09 3.74
N VAL A 127 2.55 5.05 4.45
CA VAL A 127 1.29 4.34 4.18
C VAL A 127 0.07 5.13 4.67
N THR A 128 0.21 5.91 5.75
CA THR A 128 -0.83 6.74 6.35
C THR A 128 -0.47 8.23 6.30
N MET A 129 -1.49 9.09 6.34
CA MET A 129 -1.32 10.55 6.38
C MET A 129 -0.77 11.05 7.73
N HIS A 130 -0.90 10.25 8.77
CA HIS A 130 -0.56 10.59 10.15
C HIS A 130 -0.14 9.36 10.95
N ASP A 131 0.50 9.60 12.09
CA ASP A 131 0.77 8.55 13.07
C ASP A 131 -0.56 8.16 13.74
N PRO A 132 -1.00 6.89 13.69
CA PRO A 132 -2.22 6.45 14.38
C PRO A 132 -2.25 6.73 15.88
N ASP A 133 -1.09 6.92 16.53
CA ASP A 133 -1.02 7.30 17.95
C ASP A 133 -1.42 8.76 18.21
N GLN A 134 -1.46 9.61 17.18
CA GLN A 134 -1.78 11.04 17.29
C GLN A 134 -3.29 11.30 17.54
N VAL A 135 -4.18 10.42 17.06
CA VAL A 135 -5.64 10.64 17.12
C VAL A 135 -6.25 9.83 18.26
N ARG A 136 -6.37 10.46 19.43
CA ARG A 136 -6.89 9.84 20.66
C ARG A 136 -8.14 10.54 21.19
N THR A 137 -8.95 9.78 21.92
CA THR A 137 -10.11 10.32 22.65
C THR A 137 -9.68 11.28 23.76
N GLY A 138 -10.63 12.01 24.35
CA GLY A 138 -10.34 12.88 25.51
C GLY A 138 -9.86 12.14 26.77
N GLN A 139 -10.04 10.81 26.81
CA GLN A 139 -9.54 9.92 27.86
C GLN A 139 -8.27 9.15 27.43
N ASP A 140 -7.60 9.61 26.38
CA ASP A 140 -6.36 9.01 25.83
C ASP A 140 -6.50 7.59 25.25
N ASN A 141 -7.73 7.12 25.09
CA ASN A 141 -8.03 5.81 24.47
C ASN A 141 -8.09 5.90 22.93
N PRO A 142 -7.78 4.80 22.21
CA PRO A 142 -7.99 4.72 20.77
C PRO A 142 -9.48 4.73 20.41
N TYR A 143 -9.82 5.33 19.28
CA TYR A 143 -11.19 5.30 18.76
C TYR A 143 -11.58 3.93 18.20
N ARG A 144 -12.82 3.52 18.46
CA ARG A 144 -13.49 2.35 17.85
C ARG A 144 -14.67 2.72 16.94
N VAL A 145 -14.99 4.01 16.83
CA VAL A 145 -16.10 4.54 16.02
C VAL A 145 -15.56 5.64 15.10
N PHE A 146 -15.92 5.57 13.83
CA PHE A 146 -15.37 6.44 12.80
C PHE A 146 -15.73 7.92 12.96
N THR A 147 -17.01 8.27 13.15
CA THR A 147 -17.44 9.68 13.18
C THR A 147 -16.67 10.53 14.19
N PRO A 148 -16.50 10.13 15.47
CA PRO A 148 -15.70 10.90 16.42
C PRO A 148 -14.20 10.83 16.13
N PHE A 149 -13.68 9.73 15.57
CA PHE A 149 -12.30 9.66 15.07
C PHE A 149 -12.07 10.72 13.98
N TRP A 150 -12.93 10.78 12.97
CA TRP A 150 -12.80 11.69 11.84
C TRP A 150 -12.86 13.16 12.27
N LYS A 151 -13.78 13.49 13.18
CA LYS A 151 -13.84 14.84 13.78
C LYS A 151 -12.54 15.19 14.50
N LYS A 152 -11.98 14.25 15.28
CA LYS A 152 -10.72 14.47 15.99
C LYS A 152 -9.55 14.58 15.03
N PHE A 153 -9.45 13.70 14.03
CA PHE A 153 -8.46 13.73 12.96
C PHE A 153 -8.41 15.12 12.31
N LEU A 154 -9.55 15.63 11.82
CA LEU A 154 -9.61 16.95 11.18
C LEU A 154 -9.21 18.11 12.11
N SER A 155 -9.32 17.94 13.43
CA SER A 155 -8.95 18.98 14.40
C SER A 155 -7.49 18.97 14.83
N VAL A 156 -6.79 17.82 14.74
CA VAL A 156 -5.43 17.66 15.29
C VAL A 156 -4.37 17.25 14.26
N VAL A 157 -4.80 16.74 13.10
CA VAL A 157 -3.88 16.27 12.05
C VAL A 157 -3.71 17.36 11.01
N THR A 158 -2.47 17.84 10.90
CA THR A 158 -2.01 18.60 9.74
C THR A 158 -1.36 17.63 8.77
N VAL A 159 -2.04 17.33 7.65
CA VAL A 159 -1.51 16.45 6.61
C VAL A 159 -0.30 17.14 5.96
N SER A 160 0.89 16.56 6.12
CA SER A 160 2.12 17.09 5.53
C SER A 160 2.04 17.13 4.00
N GLU A 161 2.70 18.11 3.39
CA GLU A 161 2.86 18.18 1.94
C GLU A 161 3.54 16.92 1.39
N SER A 162 3.14 16.51 0.19
CA SER A 162 3.77 15.38 -0.49
C SER A 162 5.19 15.71 -0.91
N LEU A 163 6.13 14.78 -0.71
CA LEU A 163 7.51 14.97 -1.20
C LEU A 163 7.56 14.87 -2.73
N PRO A 164 8.39 15.68 -3.41
CA PRO A 164 8.55 15.57 -4.86
C PRO A 164 9.28 14.27 -5.22
N ARG A 165 9.14 13.86 -6.49
CA ARG A 165 9.95 12.80 -7.10
C ARG A 165 11.44 13.12 -6.86
N PRO A 166 12.24 12.17 -6.36
CA PRO A 166 13.66 12.42 -6.08
C PRO A 166 14.50 12.50 -7.35
N GLU A 167 15.59 13.24 -7.28
CA GLU A 167 16.65 13.22 -8.28
C GLU A 167 17.56 12.02 -8.02
N LEU A 168 17.50 11.01 -8.88
CA LEU A 168 18.27 9.77 -8.74
C LEU A 168 19.51 9.72 -9.63
N ALA A 169 19.64 10.64 -10.60
CA ALA A 169 20.79 10.70 -11.49
C ALA A 169 22.09 10.85 -10.67
N GLY A 170 23.03 9.92 -10.89
CA GLY A 170 24.29 9.89 -10.16
C GLY A 170 24.24 9.28 -8.75
N THR A 171 23.08 8.76 -8.31
CA THR A 171 22.96 8.02 -7.03
C THR A 171 23.17 6.51 -7.18
N SER A 172 23.28 6.00 -8.40
CA SER A 172 23.46 4.56 -8.65
C SER A 172 24.82 4.04 -8.14
N PRO A 173 24.89 2.76 -7.68
CA PRO A 173 26.15 2.15 -7.31
C PRO A 173 27.04 1.95 -8.54
N ARG A 174 28.36 1.82 -8.32
CA ARG A 174 29.33 1.56 -9.40
C ARG A 174 29.14 0.18 -10.03
N ALA A 175 28.75 -0.80 -9.22
CA ALA A 175 28.39 -2.14 -9.63
C ALA A 175 27.02 -2.43 -9.00
N TRP A 176 26.07 -2.85 -9.83
CA TRP A 176 24.79 -3.32 -9.34
C TRP A 176 24.97 -4.71 -8.74
N PRO A 177 24.35 -5.00 -7.58
CA PRO A 177 24.30 -6.36 -7.10
C PRO A 177 23.56 -7.25 -8.11
N GLU A 178 23.74 -8.56 -8.03
CA GLU A 178 23.03 -9.52 -8.91
C GLU A 178 21.51 -9.39 -8.72
N GLY A 179 20.67 -10.18 -9.40
CA GLY A 179 19.24 -10.20 -9.18
C GLY A 179 18.50 -11.13 -10.11
N ILE A 180 17.21 -11.31 -9.86
CA ILE A 180 16.33 -12.05 -10.74
C ILE A 180 15.45 -11.08 -11.53
N SER A 181 14.95 -11.51 -12.67
CA SER A 181 13.93 -10.77 -13.40
C SER A 181 12.57 -10.80 -12.68
N ILE A 182 11.71 -9.85 -13.00
CA ILE A 182 10.33 -9.82 -12.48
C ILE A 182 9.54 -11.05 -12.96
N ASP A 183 9.82 -11.56 -14.17
CA ASP A 183 9.21 -12.77 -14.72
C ASP A 183 9.54 -14.02 -13.90
N GLU A 184 10.77 -14.13 -13.37
CA GLU A 184 11.20 -15.23 -12.51
C GLU A 184 10.43 -15.31 -11.17
N LEU A 185 9.76 -14.22 -10.76
CA LEU A 185 8.85 -14.25 -9.61
C LEU A 185 7.58 -15.09 -9.89
N SER A 186 7.28 -15.38 -11.16
CA SER A 186 6.13 -16.18 -11.59
C SER A 186 4.81 -15.69 -10.98
N LEU A 187 4.59 -14.37 -11.03
CA LEU A 187 3.43 -13.71 -10.41
C LEU A 187 2.16 -13.76 -11.27
N LEU A 188 2.31 -13.90 -12.58
CA LEU A 188 1.20 -13.94 -13.53
C LEU A 188 0.45 -15.29 -13.45
N PRO A 189 -0.89 -15.28 -13.63
CA PRO A 189 -1.68 -16.49 -13.51
C PRO A 189 -1.45 -17.48 -14.65
N GLN A 190 -1.56 -18.78 -14.31
CA GLN A 190 -1.54 -19.90 -15.25
C GLN A 190 -2.67 -20.86 -14.87
N PRO A 191 -3.72 -21.05 -15.72
CA PRO A 191 -3.93 -20.40 -17.01
C PRO A 191 -4.22 -18.90 -16.88
N ASP A 192 -4.06 -18.16 -17.97
CA ASP A 192 -4.26 -16.71 -18.00
C ASP A 192 -5.76 -16.35 -17.96
N TRP A 193 -6.27 -16.08 -16.76
CA TRP A 193 -7.63 -15.60 -16.52
C TRP A 193 -7.73 -14.07 -16.39
N ALA A 194 -6.61 -13.34 -16.50
CA ALA A 194 -6.55 -11.91 -16.16
C ALA A 194 -6.93 -10.96 -17.33
N GLY A 195 -7.72 -11.44 -18.31
CA GLY A 195 -8.16 -10.65 -19.47
C GLY A 195 -8.88 -9.37 -19.06
N GLY A 196 -9.98 -9.49 -18.32
CA GLY A 196 -10.74 -8.32 -17.86
C GLY A 196 -9.94 -7.39 -16.94
N LEU A 197 -8.92 -7.90 -16.23
CA LEU A 197 -8.05 -7.05 -15.45
C LEU A 197 -7.18 -6.16 -16.35
N ARG A 198 -6.61 -6.70 -17.42
CA ARG A 198 -5.83 -5.92 -18.40
C ARG A 198 -6.67 -4.87 -19.12
N ASP A 199 -7.93 -5.19 -19.41
CA ASP A 199 -8.83 -4.26 -20.10
C ASP A 199 -9.27 -3.10 -19.20
N THR A 200 -9.30 -3.31 -17.88
CA THR A 200 -9.85 -2.35 -16.90
C THR A 200 -8.77 -1.54 -16.18
N TRP A 201 -7.62 -2.14 -15.92
CA TRP A 201 -6.64 -1.62 -14.95
C TRP A 201 -5.28 -1.36 -15.58
N ARG A 202 -4.66 -0.26 -15.13
CA ARG A 202 -3.29 0.10 -15.48
C ARG A 202 -2.45 0.27 -14.21
N PRO A 203 -1.89 -0.81 -13.64
CA PRO A 203 -1.04 -0.73 -12.44
C PRO A 203 0.17 0.20 -12.63
N GLY A 204 0.61 0.83 -11.54
CA GLY A 204 1.78 1.72 -11.50
C GLY A 204 1.42 3.18 -11.15
N GLU A 205 2.44 3.95 -10.78
CA GLU A 205 2.32 5.35 -10.34
C GLU A 205 1.62 6.24 -11.38
N ALA A 206 1.95 6.09 -12.66
CA ALA A 206 1.33 6.85 -13.73
C ALA A 206 -0.18 6.56 -13.88
N GLY A 207 -0.58 5.28 -13.79
CA GLY A 207 -1.99 4.89 -13.84
C GLY A 207 -2.77 5.41 -12.63
N ALA A 208 -2.15 5.38 -11.44
CA ALA A 208 -2.74 5.94 -10.22
C ALA A 208 -3.03 7.45 -10.37
N LEU A 209 -2.09 8.19 -10.95
CA LEU A 209 -2.26 9.63 -11.17
C LEU A 209 -3.35 9.91 -12.22
N GLU A 210 -3.36 9.16 -13.33
CA GLU A 210 -4.34 9.31 -14.40
C GLU A 210 -5.78 9.13 -13.89
N VAL A 211 -6.04 8.04 -13.14
CA VAL A 211 -7.39 7.80 -12.59
C VAL A 211 -7.78 8.82 -11.52
N LEU A 212 -6.82 9.35 -10.74
CA LEU A 212 -7.10 10.44 -9.79
C LEU A 212 -7.49 11.73 -10.51
N GLN A 213 -6.76 12.09 -11.57
CA GLN A 213 -7.01 13.30 -12.36
C GLN A 213 -8.40 13.25 -13.01
N SER A 214 -8.69 12.18 -13.74
CA SER A 214 -10.02 11.96 -14.34
C SER A 214 -11.12 11.99 -13.28
N PHE A 215 -10.92 11.30 -12.14
CA PHE A 215 -11.86 11.32 -11.01
C PHE A 215 -12.20 12.73 -10.53
N VAL A 216 -11.18 13.58 -10.35
CA VAL A 216 -11.36 14.95 -9.87
C VAL A 216 -12.04 15.84 -10.90
N ASP A 217 -11.74 15.64 -12.18
CA ASP A 217 -12.28 16.47 -13.25
C ASP A 217 -13.75 16.13 -13.57
N GLU A 218 -14.12 14.86 -13.51
CA GLU A 218 -15.40 14.38 -14.06
C GLU A 218 -16.35 13.81 -12.98
N GLN A 219 -15.85 13.05 -12.01
CA GLN A 219 -16.70 12.25 -11.12
C GLN A 219 -16.92 12.89 -9.74
N ILE A 220 -15.95 13.60 -9.17
CA ILE A 220 -15.92 13.95 -7.74
C ILE A 220 -17.07 14.85 -7.29
N SER A 221 -17.55 15.75 -8.13
CA SER A 221 -18.60 16.73 -7.76
C SER A 221 -19.94 16.08 -7.39
N GLY A 222 -20.26 14.93 -8.01
CA GLY A 222 -21.45 14.13 -7.72
C GLY A 222 -21.17 12.84 -6.94
N TYR A 223 -19.98 12.72 -6.34
CA TYR A 223 -19.52 11.51 -5.65
C TYR A 223 -20.44 11.11 -4.49
N ASP A 224 -20.92 12.08 -3.72
CA ASP A 224 -21.79 11.90 -2.55
C ASP A 224 -23.05 11.05 -2.85
N ARG A 225 -23.60 11.23 -4.06
CA ARG A 225 -24.77 10.50 -4.56
C ARG A 225 -24.37 9.26 -5.35
N ARG A 226 -23.49 9.41 -6.35
CA ARG A 226 -23.14 8.33 -7.31
C ARG A 226 -22.40 7.16 -6.68
N ARG A 227 -21.67 7.36 -5.58
CA ARG A 227 -20.98 6.28 -4.87
C ARG A 227 -21.89 5.15 -4.37
N ASN A 228 -23.20 5.37 -4.30
CA ASN A 228 -24.18 4.38 -3.85
C ASN A 228 -24.86 3.64 -5.02
N LEU A 229 -24.47 3.93 -6.27
CA LEU A 229 -25.09 3.38 -7.48
C LEU A 229 -24.08 2.50 -8.22
N PRO A 230 -24.04 1.18 -8.00
CA PRO A 230 -23.01 0.30 -8.54
C PRO A 230 -23.05 0.17 -10.08
N GLY A 231 -24.16 0.50 -10.72
CA GLY A 231 -24.28 0.54 -12.19
C GLY A 231 -23.80 1.85 -12.83
N GLN A 232 -23.11 2.71 -12.08
CA GLN A 232 -22.57 3.97 -12.58
C GLN A 232 -21.10 4.10 -12.22
N ASP A 233 -20.33 4.71 -13.12
CA ASP A 233 -18.94 5.11 -12.87
C ASP A 233 -18.94 6.33 -11.94
N GLY A 234 -19.07 6.05 -10.65
CA GLY A 234 -19.28 7.03 -9.60
C GLY A 234 -18.15 7.13 -8.58
N THR A 235 -17.09 6.33 -8.70
CA THR A 235 -16.00 6.25 -7.72
C THR A 235 -14.63 6.46 -8.37
N SER A 236 -13.58 6.61 -7.56
CA SER A 236 -12.25 6.94 -8.06
C SER A 236 -11.44 5.77 -8.59
N MET A 237 -11.87 4.53 -8.34
CA MET A 237 -11.13 3.32 -8.71
C MET A 237 -9.68 3.26 -8.14
N LEU A 238 -9.35 4.08 -7.14
CA LEU A 238 -7.98 4.23 -6.61
C LEU A 238 -7.56 3.16 -5.59
N SER A 239 -8.48 2.31 -5.14
CA SER A 239 -8.21 1.38 -4.03
C SER A 239 -7.01 0.44 -4.26
N PRO A 240 -6.80 -0.22 -5.42
CA PRO A 240 -5.62 -1.05 -5.63
C PRO A 240 -4.32 -0.22 -5.70
N HIS A 241 -4.35 0.96 -6.33
CA HIS A 241 -3.21 1.90 -6.35
C HIS A 241 -2.80 2.33 -4.93
N LEU A 242 -3.77 2.65 -4.07
CA LEU A 242 -3.53 3.01 -2.66
C LEU A 242 -3.06 1.82 -1.80
N ARG A 243 -3.41 0.58 -2.18
CA ARG A 243 -2.99 -0.65 -1.49
C ARG A 243 -1.55 -1.03 -1.83
N TRP A 244 -1.10 -0.81 -3.06
CA TRP A 244 0.28 -1.04 -3.49
C TRP A 244 1.16 0.20 -3.36
N GLY A 245 0.59 1.31 -2.89
CA GLY A 245 1.28 2.56 -2.63
C GLY A 245 1.88 3.17 -3.89
N GLU A 246 1.21 3.01 -5.02
CA GLU A 246 1.51 3.66 -6.29
C GLU A 246 1.14 5.15 -6.25
N ILE A 247 0.27 5.52 -5.30
CA ILE A 247 -0.01 6.89 -4.90
C ILE A 247 -0.19 6.94 -3.38
N SER A 248 0.33 7.97 -2.74
CA SER A 248 0.15 8.15 -1.30
C SER A 248 -1.21 8.77 -0.96
N PRO A 249 -1.78 8.50 0.23
CA PRO A 249 -2.99 9.19 0.66
C PRO A 249 -2.77 10.71 0.84
N ARG A 250 -1.55 11.17 1.11
CA ARG A 250 -1.21 12.61 1.17
C ARG A 250 -1.31 13.26 -0.21
N GLN A 251 -0.80 12.59 -1.25
CA GLN A 251 -0.93 13.03 -2.64
C GLN A 251 -2.41 13.15 -3.02
N VAL A 252 -3.23 12.13 -2.73
CA VAL A 252 -4.68 12.18 -2.98
C VAL A 252 -5.33 13.33 -2.23
N TRP A 253 -5.04 13.49 -0.94
CA TRP A 253 -5.60 14.55 -0.10
C TRP A 253 -5.32 15.94 -0.66
N HIS A 254 -4.05 16.24 -0.94
CA HIS A 254 -3.65 17.57 -1.42
C HIS A 254 -4.12 17.83 -2.84
N TYR A 255 -4.02 16.82 -3.72
CA TYR A 255 -4.50 16.94 -5.10
C TYR A 255 -6.00 17.24 -5.13
N VAL A 256 -6.82 16.53 -4.37
CA VAL A 256 -8.27 16.77 -4.29
C VAL A 256 -8.57 18.14 -3.69
N ARG A 257 -7.90 18.54 -2.59
CA ARG A 257 -8.18 19.84 -1.96
C ARG A 257 -7.75 21.03 -2.84
N GLY A 258 -6.68 20.87 -3.62
CA GLY A 258 -6.15 21.89 -4.51
C GLY A 258 -6.89 22.02 -5.83
N ASN A 259 -7.35 20.91 -6.42
CA ASN A 259 -7.89 20.89 -7.78
C ASN A 259 -9.43 20.72 -7.82
N ALA A 260 -10.04 20.03 -6.86
CA ALA A 260 -11.49 19.84 -6.86
C ALA A 260 -12.24 21.06 -6.28
N ARG A 261 -13.31 21.48 -6.97
CA ARG A 261 -14.24 22.49 -6.47
C ARG A 261 -14.83 22.06 -5.12
N LYS A 262 -14.98 23.02 -4.20
CA LYS A 262 -15.69 22.79 -2.93
C LYS A 262 -17.11 22.31 -3.22
N SER A 263 -17.43 21.11 -2.75
CA SER A 263 -18.71 20.42 -2.97
C SER A 263 -18.89 19.31 -1.94
N ASP A 264 -20.14 18.87 -1.73
CA ASP A 264 -20.43 17.74 -0.84
C ASP A 264 -19.78 16.44 -1.32
N GLY A 265 -19.66 16.26 -2.64
CA GLY A 265 -18.93 15.15 -3.26
C GLY A 265 -17.45 15.14 -2.88
N ARG A 266 -16.78 16.30 -2.92
CA ARG A 266 -15.39 16.44 -2.48
C ARG A 266 -15.21 16.05 -1.01
N GLU A 267 -16.02 16.62 -0.12
CA GLU A 267 -15.89 16.34 1.33
C GLU A 267 -16.24 14.89 1.66
N SER A 268 -17.24 14.32 0.96
CA SER A 268 -17.58 12.90 1.07
C SER A 268 -16.41 12.01 0.63
N TYR A 269 -15.75 12.33 -0.48
CA TYR A 269 -14.59 11.57 -0.95
C TYR A 269 -13.41 11.61 0.03
N LEU A 270 -13.07 12.80 0.54
CA LEU A 270 -12.01 12.97 1.53
C LEU A 270 -12.32 12.21 2.84
N ARG A 271 -13.60 12.12 3.21
CA ARG A 271 -14.05 11.29 4.34
C ARG A 271 -13.83 9.79 4.09
N GLU A 272 -13.97 9.31 2.85
CA GLU A 272 -13.66 7.91 2.48
C GLU A 272 -12.15 7.61 2.53
N ILE A 273 -11.29 8.58 2.19
CA ILE A 273 -9.85 8.47 2.50
C ILE A 273 -9.63 8.43 4.02
N GLY A 274 -10.42 9.17 4.79
CA GLY A 274 -10.46 9.06 6.25
C GLY A 274 -10.84 7.67 6.77
N TRP A 275 -11.74 6.94 6.09
CA TRP A 275 -12.08 5.56 6.45
C TRP A 275 -10.90 4.60 6.25
N ARG A 276 -10.06 4.83 5.24
CA ARG A 276 -8.79 4.11 5.08
C ARG A 276 -7.86 4.38 6.25
N GLU A 277 -7.68 5.64 6.65
CA GLU A 277 -6.87 5.99 7.84
C GLU A 277 -7.43 5.35 9.12
N PHE A 278 -8.75 5.32 9.28
CA PHE A 278 -9.40 4.68 10.42
C PHE A 278 -9.20 3.15 10.43
N SER A 279 -9.14 2.51 9.27
CA SER A 279 -8.86 1.08 9.16
C SER A 279 -7.44 0.75 9.66
N TYR A 280 -6.45 1.57 9.27
CA TYR A 280 -5.08 1.47 9.81
C TYR A 280 -5.01 1.80 11.31
N HIS A 281 -5.78 2.78 11.78
CA HIS A 281 -5.92 3.07 13.20
C HIS A 281 -6.42 1.86 13.99
N LEU A 282 -7.48 1.20 13.51
CA LEU A 282 -8.00 0.00 14.16
C LEU A 282 -6.97 -1.14 14.16
N LEU A 283 -6.31 -1.41 13.03
CA LEU A 283 -5.30 -2.46 12.95
C LEU A 283 -4.09 -2.20 13.88
N HIS A 284 -3.65 -0.95 13.97
CA HIS A 284 -2.53 -0.55 14.84
C HIS A 284 -2.85 -0.74 16.34
N HIS A 285 -4.03 -0.29 16.77
CA HIS A 285 -4.44 -0.33 18.18
C HIS A 285 -5.08 -1.66 18.60
N PHE A 286 -5.61 -2.44 17.65
CA PHE A 286 -6.26 -3.73 17.87
C PHE A 286 -5.70 -4.79 16.92
N PRO A 287 -4.44 -5.24 17.11
CA PRO A 287 -3.74 -6.10 16.16
C PRO A 287 -4.30 -7.51 16.02
N SER A 288 -5.20 -7.96 16.92
CA SER A 288 -5.88 -9.26 16.78
C SER A 288 -7.07 -9.22 15.81
N THR A 289 -7.51 -8.04 15.37
CA THR A 289 -8.69 -7.87 14.48
C THR A 289 -8.67 -8.64 13.16
N PRO A 290 -7.52 -9.03 12.56
CA PRO A 290 -7.52 -9.92 11.41
C PRO A 290 -8.02 -11.34 11.71
N LEU A 291 -7.98 -11.78 12.97
CA LEU A 291 -8.32 -13.14 13.40
C LEU A 291 -9.50 -13.18 14.38
N GLU A 292 -9.75 -12.09 15.10
CA GLU A 292 -10.75 -12.01 16.15
C GLU A 292 -11.70 -10.82 15.92
N PRO A 293 -13.00 -10.97 16.24
CA PRO A 293 -13.93 -9.85 16.10
C PRO A 293 -13.58 -8.73 17.08
N LEU A 294 -13.52 -7.49 16.58
CA LEU A 294 -13.29 -6.29 17.39
C LEU A 294 -14.31 -6.16 18.55
N ASN A 295 -15.52 -6.67 18.36
CA ASN A 295 -16.53 -6.80 19.40
C ASN A 295 -16.63 -8.26 19.85
N GLU A 296 -16.08 -8.55 21.03
CA GLU A 296 -15.98 -9.88 21.62
C GLU A 296 -17.32 -10.61 21.76
N ARG A 297 -18.46 -9.89 21.77
CA ARG A 297 -19.79 -10.53 21.80
C ARG A 297 -20.04 -11.45 20.61
N PHE A 298 -19.35 -11.22 19.48
CA PHE A 298 -19.45 -12.07 18.29
C PHE A 298 -18.44 -13.21 18.27
N SER A 299 -17.55 -13.34 19.27
CA SER A 299 -16.54 -14.42 19.34
C SER A 299 -17.15 -15.83 19.38
N LYS A 300 -18.40 -15.94 19.85
CA LYS A 300 -19.15 -17.21 19.95
C LYS A 300 -20.39 -17.21 19.06
N PHE A 301 -20.42 -16.38 18.02
CA PHE A 301 -21.57 -16.36 17.11
C PHE A 301 -21.68 -17.72 16.39
N PRO A 302 -22.85 -18.38 16.42
CA PRO A 302 -23.02 -19.73 15.87
C PRO A 302 -23.15 -19.67 14.34
N TRP A 303 -22.04 -19.49 13.65
CA TRP A 303 -22.00 -19.53 12.18
C TRP A 303 -22.41 -20.91 11.66
N ASN A 304 -23.11 -20.92 10.52
CA ASN A 304 -23.44 -22.16 9.82
C ASN A 304 -22.21 -22.64 9.02
N ASP A 305 -21.83 -23.90 9.17
CA ASP A 305 -20.75 -24.52 8.41
C ASP A 305 -21.36 -25.23 7.18
N ASP A 306 -21.56 -24.47 6.11
CA ASP A 306 -22.19 -24.94 4.87
C ASP A 306 -21.29 -24.63 3.67
N ALA A 307 -20.45 -25.62 3.33
CA ALA A 307 -19.51 -25.53 2.23
C ALA A 307 -20.18 -25.41 0.86
N GLU A 308 -21.39 -25.94 0.69
CA GLU A 308 -22.14 -25.84 -0.57
C GLU A 308 -22.65 -24.41 -0.77
N ALA A 309 -23.28 -23.84 0.26
CA ALA A 309 -23.72 -22.45 0.24
C ALA A 309 -22.55 -21.49 0.01
N LEU A 310 -21.40 -21.72 0.65
CA LEU A 310 -20.19 -20.94 0.44
C LEU A 310 -19.73 -21.00 -1.03
N LYS A 311 -19.70 -22.20 -1.63
CA LYS A 311 -19.31 -22.38 -3.02
C LYS A 311 -20.27 -21.67 -3.98
N LEU A 312 -21.58 -21.75 -3.74
CA LEU A 312 -22.58 -21.06 -4.55
C LEU A 312 -22.39 -19.54 -4.48
N TRP A 313 -22.13 -19.00 -3.28
CA TRP A 313 -21.83 -17.58 -3.10
C TRP A 313 -20.54 -17.15 -3.82
N GLN A 314 -19.45 -17.91 -3.67
CA GLN A 314 -18.16 -17.62 -4.33
C GLN A 314 -18.25 -17.61 -5.87
N ASN A 315 -19.20 -18.34 -6.46
CA ASN A 315 -19.40 -18.41 -7.91
C ASN A 315 -20.54 -17.49 -8.42
N GLY A 316 -21.17 -16.69 -7.55
CA GLY A 316 -22.31 -15.85 -7.93
C GLY A 316 -23.49 -16.65 -8.46
N LEU A 317 -23.85 -17.71 -7.73
CA LEU A 317 -24.96 -18.64 -8.02
C LEU A 317 -25.93 -18.75 -6.84
N THR A 318 -26.11 -17.67 -6.09
CA THR A 318 -27.01 -17.62 -4.92
C THR A 318 -28.49 -17.54 -5.30
N GLY A 319 -28.79 -17.11 -6.53
CA GLY A 319 -30.15 -16.82 -6.99
C GLY A 319 -30.62 -15.41 -6.66
N TYR A 320 -29.78 -14.59 -6.03
CA TYR A 320 -30.04 -13.18 -5.73
C TYR A 320 -29.25 -12.28 -6.71
N PRO A 321 -29.91 -11.64 -7.71
CA PRO A 321 -29.21 -11.01 -8.83
C PRO A 321 -28.15 -9.96 -8.45
N VAL A 322 -28.42 -9.14 -7.43
CA VAL A 322 -27.48 -8.09 -6.99
C VAL A 322 -26.23 -8.68 -6.32
N VAL A 323 -26.37 -9.82 -5.64
CA VAL A 323 -25.25 -10.54 -5.02
C VAL A 323 -24.44 -11.23 -6.11
N ASP A 324 -25.14 -11.98 -6.99
CA ASP A 324 -24.50 -12.74 -8.06
C ASP A 324 -23.76 -11.84 -9.05
N ALA A 325 -24.26 -10.63 -9.32
CA ALA A 325 -23.57 -9.63 -10.15
C ALA A 325 -22.30 -9.08 -9.48
N GLY A 326 -22.26 -8.96 -8.15
CA GLY A 326 -21.07 -8.48 -7.45
C GLY A 326 -19.96 -9.52 -7.31
N MET A 327 -20.30 -10.81 -7.39
CA MET A 327 -19.34 -11.92 -7.28
C MET A 327 -18.70 -12.32 -8.61
N ARG A 328 -19.28 -11.91 -9.75
CA ARG A 328 -18.79 -12.19 -11.10
C ARG A 328 -17.89 -11.08 -11.60
#